data_AF-A0A2P7T8H1-F1
#
_entry.id   AF-A0A2P7T8H1-F1
#
_cell.length_a   1.000
_cell.length_b   1.000
_cell.length_c   1.000
_cell.angle_alpha   90.00
_cell.angle_beta   90.00
_cell.angle_gamma   90.00
#
_symmetry.space_group_name_H-M   'P 1'
#
loop_
_entity.id
_entity.type
_entity.pdbx_description
1 polymer ?
#
loop_
_entity_poly.entity_id
_entity_poly.type
_entity_poly.pdbx_seq_one_letter_code
_entity_poly.pdbx_strand_id
1 'polypeptide(L)' 'MPQWMRRQLQRAFNGKDVRQIRVLNSCWFLYLEKNGGRPD' A
#
# COMPACT_ATOMS: atom_id res chain seq x y z
N MET A 1 4.04 -0.30 -6.34
CA MET A 1 4.04 0.39 -5.03
C MET A 1 5.43 0.98 -4.77
N PRO A 2 5.57 2.22 -4.28
CA PRO A 2 6.87 2.81 -4.00
C PRO A 2 7.62 2.04 -2.91
N GLN A 3 8.95 2.14 -2.90
CA GLN A 3 9.78 1.37 -1.97
C GLN A 3 9.52 1.74 -0.50
N TRP A 4 9.20 3.00 -0.22
CA TRP A 4 8.82 3.45 1.12
C TRP A 4 7.50 2.80 1.60
N MET A 5 6.55 2.60 0.70
CA MET A 5 5.24 2.02 1.02
C MET A 5 5.33 0.50 1.24
N ARG A 6 6.17 -0.19 0.47
CA ARG A 6 6.50 -1.61 0.68
C ARG A 6 7.11 -1.84 2.07
N ARG A 7 8.01 -0.97 2.53
CA ARG A 7 8.59 -1.04 3.88
C ARG A 7 7.54 -0.85 4.98
N GLN A 8 6.56 0.03 4.77
CA GLN A 8 5.44 0.19 5.72
C GLN A 8 4.53 -1.05 5.77
N LEU A 9 4.24 -1.66 4.62
CA LEU A 9 3.50 -2.92 4.57
C LEU A 9 4.23 -4.07 5.26
N GLN A 10 5.54 -4.21 5.06
CA GLN A 10 6.33 -5.23 5.75
C GLN A 10 6.31 -5.07 7.27
N ARG A 11 6.40 -3.83 7.76
CA ARG A 11 6.27 -3.54 9.21
C ARG A 11 4.87 -3.86 9.73
N ALA A 12 3.83 -3.43 9.02
CA ALA A 12 2.45 -3.72 9.39
C ALA A 12 2.15 -5.23 9.35
N PHE A 13 2.72 -5.96 8.39
CA PHE A 13 2.62 -7.41 8.31
C PHE A 13 3.29 -8.12 9.48
N ASN A 14 4.52 -7.74 9.82
CA ASN A 14 5.21 -8.28 11.01
C ASN A 14 4.46 -7.96 12.30
N GLY A 15 3.87 -6.76 12.40
CA GLY A 15 3.02 -6.37 13.53
C GLY A 15 1.62 -6.98 13.54
N LYS A 16 1.26 -7.76 12.50
CA LYS A 16 -0.12 -8.25 12.24
C LYS A 16 -1.18 -7.15 12.27
N ASP A 17 -0.81 -5.94 11.88
CA ASP A 17 -1.68 -4.77 11.89
C ASP A 17 -2.53 -4.72 10.61
N VAL A 18 -3.54 -5.59 10.56
CA VAL A 18 -4.43 -5.76 9.38
C VAL A 18 -5.11 -4.45 8.97
N ARG A 19 -5.41 -3.58 9.94
CA ARG A 19 -5.99 -2.25 9.68
C ARG A 19 -5.03 -1.38 8.87
N GLN A 20 -3.76 -1.33 9.27
CA GLN A 20 -2.74 -0.55 8.58
C GLN A 20 -2.48 -1.09 7.18
N ILE A 21 -2.47 -2.41 7.01
CA ILE A 21 -2.33 -3.07 5.70
C ILE A 21 -3.48 -2.67 4.77
N ARG A 22 -4.73 -2.69 5.26
CA ARG A 22 -5.91 -2.29 4.48
C ARG A 22 -5.82 -0.83 4.03
N VAL A 23 -5.51 0.08 4.96
CA VAL A 23 -5.36 1.52 4.64
C VAL A 23 -4.25 1.75 3.63
N LEU A 24 -3.08 1.14 3.82
CA LEU A 24 -1.96 1.27 2.87
C LEU A 24 -2.35 0.74 1.48
N ASN A 25 -3.03 -0.40 1.40
CA ASN A 25 -3.52 -0.90 0.11
C ASN A 25 -4.52 0.06 -0.53
N SER A 26 -5.50 0.57 0.21
CA SER A 26 -6.46 1.56 -0.30
C SER A 26 -5.77 2.83 -0.80
N CYS A 27 -4.80 3.37 -0.05
CA CYS A 27 -4.01 4.53 -0.50
C CYS A 27 -3.24 4.24 -1.79
N TRP A 28 -2.73 3.02 -1.98
CA TRP A 28 -2.02 2.64 -3.19
C TRP A 28 -2.94 2.56 -4.40
N PHE A 29 -4.14 2.00 -4.24
CA PHE A 29 -5.14 1.98 -5.30
C PHE A 29 -5.58 3.39 -5.69
N LEU A 30 -5.86 4.26 -4.72
CA LEU A 30 -6.20 5.67 -4.99
C LEU A 30 -5.06 6.42 -5.70
N TYR A 31 -3.81 6.15 -5.31
CA TYR A 31 -2.64 6.70 -5.98
C TYR A 31 -2.52 6.21 -7.43
N LEU A 32 -2.79 4.93 -7.70
CA LEU A 32 -2.76 4.36 -9.05
C LEU A 32 -3.87 4.94 -9.93
N GLU A 33 -5.08 5.04 -9.38
CA GLU A 33 -6.26 5.59 -10.06
C GLU A 33 -6.02 7.05 -10.45
N LYS A 34 -5.43 7.84 -9.55
CA LYS A 34 -5.06 9.24 -9.81
C LYS A 34 -3.92 9.39 -10.84
N ASN A 35 -3.02 8.41 -10.94
CA ASN A 35 -1.89 8.44 -11.88
C ASN A 35 -2.15 7.70 -13.19
N GLY A 36 -3.41 7.31 -13.48
CA GLY A 36 -3.80 6.68 -14.75
C GLY A 36 -3.21 5.29 -15.00
N GLY A 37 -2.60 4.68 -13.99
CA GLY A 37 -1.83 3.45 -14.13
C GLY A 37 -2.64 2.22 -13.78
N ARG A 38 -3.10 1.47 -14.79
CA ARG A 38 -3.26 0.02 -14.64
C ARG A 38 -1.89 -0.53 -14.19
N PRO A 39 -1.79 -1.24 -13.06
CA PRO A 39 -0.54 -1.93 -12.75
C PRO A 39 -0.36 -3.03 -13.79
N ASP A 40 0.65 -2.89 -14.66
CA ASP A 40 1.21 -3.98 -15.45
C ASP A 40 1.88 -5.01 -14.52
#